data_AF-A0A0R1XFE7-F1
#
_entry.id   AF-A0A0R1XFE7-F1
#
_cell.length_a   1.000
_cell.length_b   1.000
_cell.length_c   1.000
_cell.angle_alpha   90.00
_cell.angle_beta   90.00
_cell.angle_gamma   90.00
#
_symmetry.space_group_name_H-M   'P 1'
#
loop_
_entity.id
_entity.type
_entity.pdbx_description
1 polymer ?
#
loop_
_entity_poly.entity_id
_entity_poly.type
_entity_poly.pdbx_seq_one_letter_code
_entity_poly.pdbx_strand_id
1 'polypeptide(L)'
;MIHNETIDHQVNHRTIRAFKEQPLNEEQLTTLYEAARHASTSMFMQQFSILHVTDPHLRTQVREISQQPYVGANGDLFIFIVDLYRNQQIREQEGNDDGRLHTTDIFMQAVEDTTLAVQNFLTAAESMGLGGVILGSIQNNLEKLVQVLNMPKMTLPFLGIQVGVPDQEPQLKPRLPQRFIAFENHYPRGFKVADLAEYDQVVTQYYDLRDANRRIDSFTKQINGDKLNKHFTKRDEFGLVAQKQGFALDWGKDLPKQNIE
;
A
#
# COMPACT_ATOMS: atom_id res chain seq x y z
N MET A 1 -15.25 20.66 -11.38
CA MET A 1 -15.13 19.68 -10.28
C MET A 1 -15.95 20.23 -9.12
N ILE A 2 -16.57 19.39 -8.29
CA ILE A 2 -17.17 19.85 -7.03
C ILE A 2 -16.01 20.15 -6.07
N HIS A 3 -16.02 21.30 -5.40
CA HIS A 3 -14.96 21.71 -4.48
C HIS A 3 -15.45 21.68 -3.03
N ASN A 4 -14.66 21.06 -2.17
CA ASN A 4 -14.72 21.14 -0.71
C ASN A 4 -13.35 20.73 -0.15
N GLU A 5 -13.11 20.97 1.13
CA GLU A 5 -11.81 20.72 1.78
C GLU A 5 -11.31 19.28 1.52
N THR A 6 -12.15 18.27 1.71
CA THR A 6 -11.79 16.86 1.48
C THR A 6 -11.40 16.58 0.03
N ILE A 7 -12.22 17.02 -0.93
CA ILE A 7 -11.95 16.81 -2.37
C ILE A 7 -10.68 17.53 -2.77
N ASP A 8 -10.50 18.76 -2.30
CA ASP A 8 -9.35 19.59 -2.61
C ASP A 8 -8.06 18.95 -2.06
N HIS A 9 -8.08 18.37 -0.85
CA HIS A 9 -6.95 17.58 -0.34
C HIS A 9 -6.65 16.37 -1.23
N GLN A 10 -7.68 15.57 -1.58
CA GLN A 10 -7.52 14.35 -2.37
C GLN A 10 -6.90 14.63 -3.75
N VAL A 11 -7.37 15.66 -4.46
CA VAL A 11 -6.89 15.96 -5.83
C VAL A 11 -5.56 16.72 -5.83
N ASN A 12 -5.18 17.34 -4.71
CA ASN A 12 -3.86 17.96 -4.52
C ASN A 12 -2.82 17.01 -3.90
N HIS A 13 -3.14 15.72 -3.73
CA HIS A 13 -2.21 14.72 -3.23
C HIS A 13 -0.87 14.73 -3.99
N ARG A 14 0.21 14.78 -3.22
CA ARG A 14 1.58 14.61 -3.73
C ARG A 14 2.41 13.85 -2.70
N THR A 15 3.15 12.86 -3.19
CA THR A 15 4.00 12.04 -2.32
C THR A 15 5.16 12.85 -1.74
N ILE A 16 5.27 12.90 -0.42
CA ILE A 16 6.38 13.55 0.30
C ILE A 16 7.39 12.48 0.73
N ARG A 17 8.69 12.72 0.44
CA ARG A 17 9.79 11.78 0.74
C ARG A 17 10.96 12.40 1.50
N ALA A 18 10.87 13.68 1.80
CA ALA A 18 11.77 14.40 2.70
C ALA A 18 10.92 15.04 3.80
N PHE A 19 11.34 14.85 5.04
CA PHE A 19 10.61 15.25 6.22
C PHE A 19 11.55 15.95 7.19
N LYS A 20 11.02 16.91 7.95
CA LYS A 20 11.77 17.55 9.04
C LYS A 20 12.01 16.55 10.17
N GLU A 21 13.03 16.78 10.97
CA GLU A 21 13.34 15.98 12.17
C GLU A 21 12.37 16.35 13.31
N GLN A 22 11.09 16.06 13.11
CA GLN A 22 10.01 16.32 14.05
C GLN A 22 9.08 15.10 14.08
N PRO A 23 8.98 14.39 15.21
CA PRO A 23 8.01 13.30 15.35
C PRO A 23 6.58 13.86 15.43
N LEU A 24 5.62 13.02 15.07
CA LEU A 24 4.21 13.31 15.29
C LEU A 24 3.91 13.33 16.79
N ASN A 25 2.99 14.20 17.20
CA ASN A 25 2.49 14.23 18.57
C ASN A 25 1.38 13.19 18.80
N GLU A 26 1.01 12.96 20.06
CA GLU A 26 0.01 11.96 20.45
C GLU A 26 -1.37 12.20 19.82
N GLU A 27 -1.80 13.46 19.72
CA GLU A 27 -3.08 13.84 19.13
C GLU A 27 -3.12 13.52 17.63
N GLN A 28 -2.03 13.80 16.91
CA GLN A 28 -1.87 13.45 15.50
C GLN A 28 -1.86 11.93 15.32
N LEU A 29 -1.09 11.20 16.12
CA LEU A 29 -1.05 9.73 16.07
C LEU A 29 -2.44 9.12 16.31
N THR A 30 -3.13 9.57 17.36
CA THR A 30 -4.48 9.13 17.70
C THR A 30 -5.45 9.40 16.56
N THR A 31 -5.42 10.61 15.99
CA THR A 31 -6.27 10.99 14.86
C THR A 31 -6.04 10.08 13.65
N LEU A 32 -4.79 9.75 13.34
CA LEU A 32 -4.45 8.86 12.22
C LEU A 32 -4.94 7.42 12.45
N TYR A 33 -4.79 6.90 13.67
CA TYR A 33 -5.30 5.56 14.02
C TYR A 33 -6.83 5.52 13.96
N GLU A 34 -7.50 6.55 14.46
CA GLU A 34 -8.95 6.68 14.40
C GLU A 34 -9.45 6.78 12.96
N ALA A 35 -8.80 7.56 12.09
CA ALA A 35 -9.16 7.63 10.67
C ALA A 35 -9.03 6.26 9.97
N ALA A 36 -7.94 5.54 10.24
CA ALA A 36 -7.70 4.22 9.65
C ALA A 36 -8.73 3.18 10.08
N ARG A 37 -9.08 3.11 11.39
CA ARG A 37 -10.05 2.14 11.91
C ARG A 37 -11.50 2.40 11.50
N HIS A 38 -11.80 3.59 10.96
CA HIS A 38 -13.11 3.94 10.41
C HIS A 38 -13.23 3.65 8.90
N ALA A 39 -12.23 3.00 8.29
CA ALA A 39 -12.37 2.46 6.94
C ALA A 39 -13.47 1.39 6.87
N SER A 40 -14.11 1.25 5.70
CA SER A 40 -15.01 0.12 5.44
C SER A 40 -14.25 -1.20 5.57
N THR A 41 -14.92 -2.24 6.07
CA THR A 41 -14.33 -3.56 6.27
C THR A 41 -15.26 -4.66 5.79
N SER A 42 -14.69 -5.69 5.17
CA SER A 42 -15.48 -6.85 4.73
C SER A 42 -16.01 -7.62 5.94
N MET A 43 -17.31 -7.94 5.91
CA MET A 43 -18.01 -8.68 6.98
C MET A 43 -17.80 -8.09 8.40
N PHE A 44 -17.44 -6.82 8.51
CA PHE A 44 -17.10 -6.15 9.77
C PHE A 44 -15.90 -6.77 10.54
N MET A 45 -15.07 -7.56 9.85
CA MET A 45 -14.02 -8.37 10.48
C MET A 45 -12.75 -7.59 10.86
N GLN A 46 -12.58 -6.36 10.35
CA GLN A 46 -11.50 -5.43 10.72
C GLN A 46 -10.10 -6.09 10.64
N GLN A 47 -9.80 -6.69 9.49
CA GLN A 47 -8.72 -7.67 9.31
C GLN A 47 -7.35 -7.03 9.03
N PHE A 48 -7.05 -5.95 9.76
CA PHE A 48 -5.78 -5.27 9.67
C PHE A 48 -5.25 -4.85 11.05
N SER A 49 -3.95 -4.58 11.10
CA SER A 49 -3.24 -3.99 12.23
C SER A 49 -2.27 -2.91 11.76
N ILE A 50 -1.95 -1.96 12.64
CA ILE A 50 -0.97 -0.90 12.39
C ILE A 50 0.18 -1.07 13.38
N LEU A 51 1.40 -1.20 12.86
CA LEU A 51 2.62 -1.23 13.65
C LEU A 51 3.37 0.09 13.49
N HIS A 52 3.47 0.88 14.56
CA HIS A 52 4.28 2.11 14.60
C HIS A 52 5.72 1.77 14.98
N VAL A 53 6.65 1.91 14.03
CA VAL A 53 8.06 1.51 14.17
C VAL A 53 8.88 2.68 14.68
N THR A 54 9.04 2.74 15.99
CA THR A 54 9.79 3.80 16.71
C THR A 54 11.24 3.40 17.01
N ASP A 55 11.55 2.11 17.10
CA ASP A 55 12.90 1.60 17.35
C ASP A 55 13.87 1.96 16.19
N PRO A 56 14.95 2.72 16.43
CA PRO A 56 15.89 3.14 15.39
C PRO A 56 16.60 1.99 14.66
N HIS A 57 16.90 0.90 15.36
CA HIS A 57 17.51 -0.29 14.78
C HIS A 57 16.51 -0.98 13.83
N LEU A 58 15.27 -1.14 14.28
CA LEU A 58 14.22 -1.75 13.46
C LEU A 58 13.91 -0.91 12.22
N ARG A 59 13.85 0.42 12.36
CA ARG A 59 13.70 1.36 11.23
C ARG A 59 14.84 1.20 10.20
N THR A 60 16.06 1.01 10.67
CA THR A 60 17.24 0.79 9.80
C THR A 60 17.11 -0.53 9.04
N GLN A 61 16.70 -1.62 9.70
CA GLN A 61 16.48 -2.90 9.03
C GLN A 61 15.37 -2.83 7.96
N VAL A 62 14.27 -2.12 8.25
CA VAL A 62 13.20 -1.88 7.26
C VAL A 62 13.71 -1.05 6.08
N ARG A 63 14.54 -0.04 6.34
CA ARG A 63 15.19 0.78 5.29
C ARG A 63 16.03 -0.08 4.35
N GLU A 64 16.88 -0.94 4.89
CA GLU A 64 17.73 -1.86 4.12
C GLU A 64 16.90 -2.78 3.22
N ILE A 65 15.80 -3.34 3.75
CA ILE A 65 14.87 -4.16 2.96
C ILE A 65 14.26 -3.34 1.83
N SER A 66 13.83 -2.11 2.14
CA SER A 66 13.16 -1.24 1.17
C SER A 66 14.06 -0.76 0.04
N GLN A 67 15.38 -0.72 0.27
CA GLN A 67 16.36 -0.11 -0.64
C GLN A 67 16.06 1.36 -0.98
N GLN A 68 15.38 2.09 -0.08
CA GLN A 68 15.03 3.49 -0.24
C GLN A 68 15.64 4.29 0.92
N PRO A 69 16.54 5.26 0.68
CA PRO A 69 17.30 5.93 1.74
C PRO A 69 16.43 6.75 2.70
N TYR A 70 15.27 7.22 2.24
CA TYR A 70 14.34 8.02 3.05
C TYR A 70 13.51 7.18 4.04
N VAL A 71 13.42 5.86 3.84
CA VAL A 71 12.56 5.00 4.66
C VAL A 71 13.09 4.89 6.08
N GLY A 72 12.28 5.25 7.08
CA GLY A 72 12.68 5.22 8.48
C GLY A 72 13.76 6.26 8.84
N ALA A 73 14.03 7.25 7.99
CA ALA A 73 14.89 8.40 8.31
C ALA A 73 14.13 9.39 9.21
N ASN A 74 13.63 10.50 8.65
CA ASN A 74 12.77 11.45 9.36
C ASN A 74 11.27 11.15 9.16
N GLY A 75 10.43 11.63 10.09
CA GLY A 75 9.01 11.31 10.15
C GLY A 75 8.73 9.94 10.79
N ASP A 76 7.48 9.66 11.09
CA ASP A 76 7.05 8.40 11.69
C ASP A 76 6.80 7.32 10.63
N LEU A 77 7.24 6.10 10.94
CA LEU A 77 7.15 4.95 10.05
C LEU A 77 6.11 3.97 10.60
N PHE A 78 5.12 3.64 9.79
CA PHE A 78 4.08 2.68 10.12
C PHE A 78 4.09 1.53 9.12
N ILE A 79 3.79 0.33 9.58
CA ILE A 79 3.61 -0.86 8.77
C ILE A 79 2.17 -1.34 8.97
N PHE A 80 1.40 -1.32 7.88
CA PHE A 80 0.07 -1.88 7.83
C PHE A 80 0.14 -3.37 7.53
N ILE A 81 -0.55 -4.13 8.35
CA ILE A 81 -0.46 -5.58 8.43
C ILE A 81 -1.81 -6.15 8.04
N VAL A 82 -1.80 -7.10 7.11
CA VAL A 82 -2.93 -8.03 6.91
C VAL A 82 -2.97 -8.94 8.12
N ASP A 83 -4.03 -8.86 8.91
CA ASP A 83 -4.13 -9.49 10.24
C ASP A 83 -5.37 -10.37 10.35
N LEU A 84 -5.16 -11.67 10.23
CA LEU A 84 -6.14 -12.70 10.54
C LEU A 84 -5.86 -13.40 11.87
N TYR A 85 -4.71 -13.14 12.47
CA TYR A 85 -4.31 -13.71 13.76
C TYR A 85 -5.32 -13.35 14.83
N ARG A 86 -5.77 -12.09 14.91
CA ARG A 86 -6.80 -11.68 15.88
C ARG A 86 -8.07 -12.53 15.76
N ASN A 87 -8.56 -12.74 14.54
CA ASN A 87 -9.79 -13.49 14.30
C ASN A 87 -9.59 -15.00 14.48
N GLN A 88 -8.39 -15.52 14.19
CA GLN A 88 -8.01 -16.90 14.51
C GLN A 88 -8.04 -17.13 16.02
N GLN A 89 -7.41 -16.25 16.79
CA GLN A 89 -7.37 -16.34 18.25
C GLN A 89 -8.77 -16.28 18.86
N ILE A 90 -9.67 -15.43 18.35
CA ILE A 90 -11.07 -15.42 18.78
C ILE A 90 -11.74 -16.77 18.54
N ARG A 91 -11.58 -17.36 17.35
CA ARG A 91 -12.19 -18.66 17.03
C ARG A 91 -11.66 -19.78 17.93
N GLU A 92 -10.34 -19.88 18.09
CA GLU A 92 -9.69 -20.88 18.93
C GLU A 92 -10.10 -20.77 20.40
N GLN A 93 -10.14 -19.55 20.95
CA GLN A 93 -10.52 -19.31 22.36
C GLN A 93 -12.00 -19.58 22.62
N GLU A 94 -12.85 -19.45 21.60
CA GLU A 94 -14.26 -19.84 21.64
C GLU A 94 -14.49 -21.32 21.25
N GLY A 95 -13.42 -22.12 21.12
CA GLY A 95 -13.49 -23.56 20.89
C GLY A 95 -13.84 -23.98 19.45
N ASN A 96 -13.65 -23.08 18.47
CA ASN A 96 -13.89 -23.35 17.05
C ASN A 96 -12.57 -23.62 16.30
N ASP A 97 -12.67 -24.27 15.14
CA ASP A 97 -11.55 -24.37 14.19
C ASP A 97 -11.30 -23.03 13.46
N ASP A 98 -10.27 -22.96 12.61
CA ASP A 98 -9.94 -21.75 11.83
C ASP A 98 -10.94 -21.46 10.69
N GLY A 99 -11.86 -22.37 10.41
CA GLY A 99 -12.86 -22.25 9.36
C GLY A 99 -12.26 -21.82 8.02
N ARG A 100 -12.67 -20.64 7.52
CA ARG A 100 -12.26 -20.10 6.21
C ARG A 100 -11.04 -19.19 6.27
N LEU A 101 -10.42 -18.97 7.44
CA LEU A 101 -9.34 -17.99 7.60
C LEU A 101 -8.11 -18.26 6.70
N HIS A 102 -7.87 -19.53 6.33
CA HIS A 102 -6.78 -19.90 5.42
C HIS A 102 -7.12 -19.80 3.92
N THR A 103 -8.34 -19.42 3.56
CA THR A 103 -8.76 -19.35 2.16
C THR A 103 -8.24 -18.09 1.48
N THR A 104 -8.07 -18.17 0.16
CA THR A 104 -7.69 -17.03 -0.69
C THR A 104 -8.71 -15.91 -0.57
N ASP A 105 -10.00 -16.24 -0.51
CA ASP A 105 -11.10 -15.28 -0.36
C ASP A 105 -10.92 -14.41 0.89
N ILE A 106 -10.76 -15.03 2.07
CA ILE A 106 -10.56 -14.29 3.32
C ILE A 106 -9.23 -13.52 3.32
N PHE A 107 -8.18 -14.05 2.71
CA PHE A 107 -6.92 -13.32 2.56
C PHE A 107 -7.07 -12.05 1.71
N MET A 108 -7.80 -12.12 0.60
CA MET A 108 -8.05 -10.96 -0.27
C MET A 108 -8.89 -9.89 0.43
N GLN A 109 -9.91 -10.30 1.19
CA GLN A 109 -10.70 -9.38 2.01
C GLN A 109 -9.83 -8.65 3.04
N ALA A 110 -8.91 -9.35 3.69
CA ALA A 110 -7.99 -8.72 4.64
C ALA A 110 -6.99 -7.77 3.96
N VAL A 111 -6.55 -8.08 2.73
CA VAL A 111 -5.76 -7.16 1.89
C VAL A 111 -6.54 -5.89 1.54
N GLU A 112 -7.83 -6.03 1.23
CA GLU A 112 -8.73 -4.90 0.92
C GLU A 112 -8.93 -4.00 2.15
N ASP A 113 -9.30 -4.56 3.30
CA ASP A 113 -9.40 -3.85 4.59
C ASP A 113 -8.12 -3.05 4.88
N THR A 114 -6.96 -3.70 4.74
CA THR A 114 -5.65 -3.08 4.99
C THR A 114 -5.40 -1.91 4.02
N THR A 115 -5.75 -2.06 2.75
CA THR A 115 -5.54 -1.02 1.72
C THR A 115 -6.43 0.19 1.94
N LEU A 116 -7.71 -0.04 2.30
CA LEU A 116 -8.65 1.03 2.63
C LEU A 116 -8.19 1.82 3.87
N ALA A 117 -7.72 1.11 4.91
CA ALA A 117 -7.18 1.73 6.11
C ALA A 117 -5.94 2.60 5.81
N VAL A 118 -5.03 2.14 4.94
CA VAL A 118 -3.86 2.92 4.50
C VAL A 118 -4.28 4.23 3.82
N GLN A 119 -5.27 4.18 2.92
CA GLN A 119 -5.71 5.38 2.20
C GLN A 119 -6.44 6.38 3.11
N ASN A 120 -7.26 5.90 4.06
CA ASN A 120 -7.87 6.75 5.08
C ASN A 120 -6.79 7.43 5.95
N PHE A 121 -5.80 6.67 6.41
CA PHE A 121 -4.68 7.17 7.20
C PHE A 121 -3.92 8.28 6.46
N LEU A 122 -3.57 8.05 5.19
CA LEU A 122 -2.88 9.05 4.37
C LEU A 122 -3.72 10.31 4.16
N THR A 123 -5.01 10.15 3.87
CA THR A 123 -5.93 11.28 3.65
C THR A 123 -6.04 12.15 4.91
N ALA A 124 -6.14 11.53 6.09
CA ALA A 124 -6.15 12.24 7.36
C ALA A 124 -4.81 12.93 7.66
N ALA A 125 -3.68 12.31 7.33
CA ALA A 125 -2.37 12.95 7.46
C ALA A 125 -2.29 14.24 6.62
N GLU A 126 -2.71 14.16 5.36
CA GLU A 126 -2.67 15.29 4.43
C GLU A 126 -3.64 16.41 4.81
N SER A 127 -4.80 16.09 5.40
CA SER A 127 -5.74 17.11 5.91
C SER A 127 -5.19 17.87 7.12
N MET A 128 -4.24 17.29 7.86
CA MET A 128 -3.52 17.97 8.95
C MET A 128 -2.29 18.75 8.47
N GLY A 129 -2.07 18.86 7.16
CA GLY A 129 -0.88 19.51 6.59
C GLY A 129 0.40 18.68 6.66
N LEU A 130 0.32 17.40 7.02
CA LEU A 130 1.46 16.47 6.97
C LEU A 130 1.67 15.97 5.54
N GLY A 131 2.88 15.49 5.28
CA GLY A 131 3.22 14.76 4.06
C GLY A 131 3.20 13.26 4.30
N GLY A 132 2.95 12.48 3.26
CA GLY A 132 3.01 11.03 3.33
C GLY A 132 3.61 10.34 2.10
N VAL A 133 4.17 9.16 2.32
CA VAL A 133 4.54 8.21 1.27
C VAL A 133 4.15 6.79 1.63
N ILE A 134 3.34 6.16 0.78
CA ILE A 134 3.08 4.72 0.84
C ILE A 134 4.29 3.97 0.28
N LEU A 135 4.73 2.96 1.01
CA LEU A 135 5.96 2.20 0.80
C LEU A 135 5.62 0.77 0.42
N GLY A 136 5.38 0.53 -0.86
CA GLY A 136 5.34 -0.83 -1.39
C GLY A 136 6.71 -1.51 -1.40
N SER A 137 7.80 -0.74 -1.29
CA SER A 137 9.18 -1.24 -1.31
C SER A 137 9.55 -2.08 -0.08
N ILE A 138 8.82 -1.99 1.02
CA ILE A 138 9.06 -2.87 2.19
C ILE A 138 8.90 -4.36 1.83
N GLN A 139 8.14 -4.67 0.77
CA GLN A 139 7.97 -6.03 0.28
C GLN A 139 9.13 -6.53 -0.60
N ASN A 140 10.17 -5.72 -0.87
CA ASN A 140 11.31 -6.13 -1.69
C ASN A 140 12.03 -7.39 -1.16
N ASN A 141 11.88 -7.70 0.13
CA ASN A 141 12.20 -9.01 0.70
C ASN A 141 11.22 -9.32 1.84
N LEU A 142 10.02 -9.75 1.49
CA LEU A 142 8.92 -9.98 2.43
C LEU A 142 9.26 -11.04 3.50
N GLU A 143 9.95 -12.12 3.13
CA GLU A 143 10.36 -13.15 4.10
C GLU A 143 11.28 -12.58 5.18
N LYS A 144 12.28 -11.77 4.79
CA LYS A 144 13.14 -11.07 5.77
C LYS A 144 12.33 -10.08 6.60
N LEU A 145 11.37 -9.37 6.01
CA LEU A 145 10.54 -8.41 6.75
C LEU A 145 9.67 -9.09 7.81
N VAL A 146 9.07 -10.24 7.50
CA VAL A 146 8.33 -11.09 8.44
C VAL A 146 9.20 -11.48 9.64
N GLN A 147 10.46 -11.87 9.39
CA GLN A 147 11.41 -12.22 10.45
C GLN A 147 11.83 -11.01 11.30
N VAL A 148 12.19 -9.91 10.64
CA VAL A 148 12.64 -8.67 11.27
C VAL A 148 11.57 -8.08 12.19
N LEU A 149 10.31 -8.08 11.75
CA LEU A 149 9.18 -7.59 12.55
C LEU A 149 8.63 -8.64 13.51
N ASN A 150 9.24 -9.84 13.59
CA ASN A 150 8.81 -10.95 14.44
C ASN A 150 7.30 -11.27 14.29
N MET A 151 6.84 -11.37 13.05
CA MET A 151 5.42 -11.50 12.73
C MET A 151 4.91 -12.93 13.04
N PRO A 152 3.84 -13.09 13.84
CA PRO A 152 3.23 -14.40 14.06
C PRO A 152 2.57 -14.95 12.78
N LYS A 153 2.20 -16.24 12.80
CA LYS A 153 1.32 -16.80 11.76
C LYS A 153 0.01 -16.01 11.68
N MET A 154 -0.63 -16.07 10.52
CA MET A 154 -1.85 -15.31 10.22
C MET A 154 -1.66 -13.79 10.28
N THR A 155 -0.42 -13.32 10.14
CA THR A 155 -0.10 -11.90 9.91
C THR A 155 0.89 -11.72 8.76
N LEU A 156 0.73 -10.64 7.99
CA LEU A 156 1.60 -10.32 6.87
C LEU A 156 1.79 -8.79 6.73
N PRO A 157 3.01 -8.26 6.86
CA PRO A 157 3.31 -6.87 6.51
C PRO A 157 2.95 -6.60 5.04
N PHE A 158 2.07 -5.63 4.80
CA PHE A 158 1.53 -5.38 3.47
C PHE A 158 2.01 -4.04 2.90
N LEU A 159 1.67 -2.91 3.50
CA LEU A 159 2.12 -1.60 3.04
C LEU A 159 2.79 -0.85 4.19
N GLY A 160 3.91 -0.20 3.89
CA GLY A 160 4.45 0.81 4.80
C GLY A 160 3.83 2.16 4.51
N ILE A 161 3.78 3.04 5.48
CA ILE A 161 3.55 4.46 5.26
C ILE A 161 4.49 5.26 6.15
N GLN A 162 5.13 6.27 5.57
CA GLN A 162 5.92 7.23 6.33
C GLN A 162 5.24 8.59 6.26
N VAL A 163 5.01 9.20 7.43
CA VAL A 163 4.31 10.48 7.59
C VAL A 163 5.16 11.42 8.41
N GLY A 164 5.16 12.70 8.07
CA GLY A 164 5.86 13.72 8.83
C GLY A 164 5.62 15.12 8.29
N VAL A 165 6.23 16.11 8.93
CA VAL A 165 6.20 17.49 8.44
C VAL A 165 7.03 17.56 7.15
N PRO A 166 6.45 17.99 6.00
CA PRO A 166 7.18 18.05 4.74
C PRO A 166 8.43 18.94 4.80
N ASP A 167 9.50 18.47 4.16
CA ASP A 167 10.74 19.23 3.90
C ASP A 167 11.03 19.33 2.39
N GLN A 168 9.96 19.26 1.59
CA GLN A 168 9.99 19.39 0.15
C GLN A 168 8.60 19.77 -0.38
N GLU A 169 8.56 20.40 -1.55
CA GLU A 169 7.33 20.79 -2.24
C GLU A 169 7.33 20.25 -3.68
N PRO A 170 7.03 18.94 -3.88
CA PRO A 170 7.02 18.34 -5.21
C PRO A 170 5.85 18.83 -6.06
N GLN A 171 6.07 18.88 -7.38
CA GLN A 171 5.01 19.12 -8.35
C GLN A 171 3.94 18.01 -8.31
N LEU A 172 2.72 18.37 -8.68
CA LEU A 172 1.64 17.39 -8.90
C LEU A 172 2.01 16.48 -10.07
N LYS A 173 2.03 15.17 -9.81
CA LYS A 173 2.27 14.17 -10.86
C LYS A 173 1.05 14.11 -11.79
N PRO A 174 1.21 14.15 -13.13
CA PRO A 174 0.10 13.99 -14.06
C PRO A 174 -0.63 12.64 -13.85
N ARG A 175 -1.95 12.63 -14.01
CA ARG A 175 -2.78 11.40 -13.99
C ARG A 175 -3.27 11.09 -15.41
N LEU A 176 -3.47 9.81 -15.70
CA LEU A 176 -4.08 9.35 -16.95
C LEU A 176 -5.43 10.09 -17.17
N PRO A 177 -5.79 10.45 -18.42
CA PRO A 177 -7.10 11.04 -18.70
C PRO A 177 -8.24 10.14 -18.23
N GLN A 178 -9.30 10.73 -17.67
CA GLN A 178 -10.42 10.00 -17.05
C GLN A 178 -11.01 8.90 -17.95
N ARG A 179 -11.09 9.13 -19.26
CA ARG A 179 -11.60 8.18 -20.27
C ARG A 179 -10.84 6.85 -20.34
N PHE A 180 -9.66 6.74 -19.72
CA PHE A 180 -8.88 5.51 -19.64
C PHE A 180 -9.04 4.76 -18.31
N ILE A 181 -9.79 5.31 -17.35
CA ILE A 181 -9.91 4.75 -15.99
C ILE A 181 -11.38 4.56 -15.60
N ALA A 182 -12.26 5.47 -16.01
CA ALA A 182 -13.70 5.39 -15.73
C ALA A 182 -14.46 5.01 -17.00
N PHE A 183 -15.22 3.92 -16.93
CA PHE A 183 -16.01 3.38 -18.03
C PHE A 183 -17.47 3.19 -17.59
N GLU A 184 -18.39 3.31 -18.55
CA GLU A 184 -19.82 3.06 -18.31
C GLU A 184 -20.19 1.66 -18.81
N ASN A 185 -20.74 0.83 -17.92
CA ASN A 185 -21.25 -0.52 -18.17
C ASN A 185 -20.24 -1.59 -18.63
N HIS A 186 -19.35 -1.29 -19.57
CA HIS A 186 -18.45 -2.28 -20.18
C HIS A 186 -17.02 -1.76 -20.32
N TYR A 187 -16.06 -2.68 -20.18
CA TYR A 187 -14.66 -2.39 -20.41
C TYR A 187 -14.34 -2.23 -21.91
N PRO A 188 -13.74 -1.11 -22.36
CA PRO A 188 -13.41 -0.91 -23.76
C PRO A 188 -12.24 -1.80 -24.20
N ARG A 189 -12.42 -2.55 -25.29
CA ARG A 189 -11.40 -3.48 -25.82
C ARG A 189 -10.55 -2.92 -26.95
N GLY A 190 -10.88 -1.72 -27.46
CA GLY A 190 -10.24 -1.08 -28.61
C GLY A 190 -9.10 -0.13 -28.26
N PHE A 191 -8.33 -0.40 -27.20
CA PHE A 191 -7.26 0.48 -26.74
C PHE A 191 -6.14 0.62 -27.79
N LYS A 192 -5.78 1.86 -28.13
CA LYS A 192 -4.64 2.16 -29.01
C LYS A 192 -3.63 3.02 -28.26
N VAL A 193 -2.36 2.62 -28.31
CA VAL A 193 -1.25 3.41 -27.71
C VAL A 193 -1.21 4.84 -28.25
N ALA A 194 -1.58 5.04 -29.52
CA ALA A 194 -1.66 6.37 -30.15
C ALA A 194 -2.62 7.32 -29.41
N ASP A 195 -3.63 6.80 -28.70
CA ASP A 195 -4.59 7.62 -27.95
C ASP A 195 -3.95 8.26 -26.69
N LEU A 196 -2.73 7.86 -26.32
CA LEU A 196 -1.95 8.42 -25.21
C LEU A 196 -0.94 9.48 -25.64
N ALA A 197 -0.84 9.84 -26.93
CA ALA A 197 0.17 10.77 -27.43
C ALA A 197 0.18 12.13 -26.70
N GLU A 198 -0.99 12.70 -26.42
CA GLU A 198 -1.12 13.95 -25.65
C GLU A 198 -0.69 13.76 -24.19
N TYR A 199 -1.07 12.64 -23.56
CA TYR A 199 -0.69 12.36 -22.18
C TYR A 199 0.82 12.14 -22.04
N ASP A 200 1.45 11.49 -23.02
CA ASP A 200 2.90 11.33 -23.08
C ASP A 200 3.62 12.69 -23.12
N GLN A 201 3.10 13.66 -23.89
CA GLN A 201 3.64 15.03 -23.90
C GLN A 201 3.58 15.67 -22.52
N VAL A 202 2.42 15.58 -21.84
CA VAL A 202 2.23 16.10 -20.47
C VAL A 202 3.23 15.47 -19.49
N VAL A 203 3.41 14.14 -19.54
CA VAL A 203 4.32 13.42 -18.64
C VAL A 203 5.78 13.84 -18.84
N THR A 204 6.22 14.08 -20.08
CA THR A 204 7.61 14.52 -20.33
C THR A 204 7.91 15.95 -19.86
N GLN A 205 6.88 16.75 -19.56
CA GLN A 205 7.03 18.09 -18.99
C GLN A 205 7.11 18.07 -17.45
N TYR A 206 6.75 16.95 -16.82
CA TYR A 206 6.84 16.80 -15.36
C TYR A 206 8.27 16.56 -14.90
N TYR A 207 8.66 17.25 -13.83
CA TYR A 207 9.96 17.08 -13.19
C TYR A 207 9.82 16.23 -11.92
N ASP A 208 10.47 15.06 -11.89
CA ASP A 208 10.56 14.25 -10.68
C ASP A 208 11.70 14.77 -9.80
N LEU A 209 11.39 15.27 -8.61
CA LEU A 209 12.40 15.76 -7.66
C LEU A 209 13.39 14.67 -7.22
N ARG A 210 13.10 13.37 -7.46
CA ARG A 210 14.06 12.28 -7.24
C ARG A 210 15.30 12.39 -8.13
N ASP A 211 15.17 13.00 -9.29
CA ASP A 211 16.24 13.20 -10.25
C ASP A 211 15.99 14.53 -10.98
N ALA A 212 16.19 15.65 -10.27
CA ALA A 212 15.87 16.99 -10.77
C ALA A 212 16.60 17.34 -12.09
N ASN A 213 17.66 16.59 -12.44
CA ASN A 213 18.43 16.77 -13.67
C ASN A 213 17.98 15.85 -14.82
N ARG A 214 17.01 14.96 -14.61
CA ARG A 214 16.52 14.01 -15.60
C ARG A 214 15.01 14.12 -15.79
N ARG A 215 14.59 14.48 -17.00
CA ARG A 215 13.18 14.35 -17.39
C ARG A 215 12.76 12.89 -17.32
N ILE A 216 11.57 12.64 -16.78
CA ILE A 216 11.01 11.29 -16.79
C ILE A 216 10.63 10.90 -18.22
N ASP A 217 10.78 9.61 -18.54
CA ASP A 217 10.29 9.05 -19.79
C ASP A 217 8.77 9.25 -19.89
N SER A 218 8.24 9.26 -21.12
CA SER A 218 6.80 9.30 -21.35
C SER A 218 6.11 8.10 -20.68
N PHE A 219 4.80 8.19 -20.43
CA PHE A 219 4.07 7.12 -19.77
C PHE A 219 4.17 5.80 -20.54
N THR A 220 3.99 5.84 -21.86
CA THR A 220 4.09 4.65 -22.72
C THR A 220 5.49 4.05 -22.71
N LYS A 221 6.55 4.87 -22.69
CA LYS A 221 7.94 4.40 -22.56
C LYS A 221 8.23 3.78 -21.21
N GLN A 222 7.69 4.33 -20.11
CA GLN A 222 7.83 3.72 -18.79
C GLN A 222 7.21 2.32 -18.73
N ILE A 223 6.05 2.12 -19.37
CA ILE A 223 5.39 0.80 -19.45
C ILE A 223 6.19 -0.18 -20.33
N ASN A 224 6.83 0.28 -21.40
CA ASN A 224 7.70 -0.57 -22.23
C ASN A 224 9.14 -0.68 -21.68
N GLY A 225 9.42 -0.05 -20.55
CA GLY A 225 10.77 0.02 -19.99
C GLY A 225 11.15 -1.22 -19.18
N ASP A 226 12.43 -1.29 -18.82
CA ASP A 226 13.05 -2.44 -18.16
C ASP A 226 12.36 -2.88 -16.86
N LYS A 227 11.66 -1.96 -16.18
CA LYS A 227 10.92 -2.26 -14.95
C LYS A 227 9.79 -3.28 -15.16
N LEU A 228 9.20 -3.35 -16.35
CA LEU A 228 8.14 -4.31 -16.70
C LEU A 228 8.63 -5.48 -17.56
N ASN A 229 9.91 -5.50 -17.95
CA ASN A 229 10.48 -6.67 -18.62
C ASN A 229 10.44 -7.89 -17.70
N LYS A 230 10.31 -9.09 -18.26
CA LYS A 230 10.31 -10.33 -17.47
C LYS A 230 11.67 -10.53 -16.80
N HIS A 231 11.70 -10.39 -15.49
CA HIS A 231 12.86 -10.72 -14.65
C HIS A 231 12.36 -11.19 -13.29
N PHE A 232 13.17 -12.00 -12.61
CA PHE A 232 12.85 -12.43 -11.26
C PHE A 232 13.14 -11.31 -10.27
N THR A 233 12.21 -11.11 -9.34
CA THR A 233 12.43 -10.32 -8.13
C THR A 233 12.01 -11.16 -6.93
N LYS A 234 12.56 -10.86 -5.75
CA LYS A 234 12.09 -11.49 -4.51
C LYS A 234 10.59 -11.28 -4.22
N ARG A 235 9.94 -10.32 -4.89
CA ARG A 235 8.49 -10.11 -4.77
C ARG A 235 7.70 -11.23 -5.45
N ASP A 236 8.29 -11.98 -6.37
CA ASP A 236 7.65 -13.14 -7.00
C ASP A 236 7.42 -14.28 -5.99
N GLU A 237 8.14 -14.26 -4.85
CA GLU A 237 7.98 -15.20 -3.74
C GLU A 237 6.80 -14.83 -2.82
N PHE A 238 6.09 -13.71 -3.06
CA PHE A 238 5.03 -13.22 -2.18
C PHE A 238 4.00 -14.30 -1.83
N GLY A 239 3.50 -15.04 -2.82
CA GLY A 239 2.53 -16.11 -2.61
C GLY A 239 3.07 -17.23 -1.71
N LEU A 240 4.34 -17.60 -1.87
CA LEU A 240 4.99 -18.60 -1.01
C LEU A 240 5.13 -18.11 0.42
N VAL A 241 5.50 -16.84 0.63
CA VAL A 241 5.61 -16.26 1.97
C VAL A 241 4.23 -16.13 2.63
N ALA A 242 3.21 -15.73 1.88
CA ALA A 242 1.83 -15.69 2.35
C ALA A 242 1.34 -17.08 2.78
N GLN A 243 1.58 -18.13 1.98
CA GLN A 243 1.27 -19.51 2.34
C GLN A 243 2.06 -20.00 3.56
N LYS A 244 3.35 -19.67 3.65
CA LYS A 244 4.13 -19.93 4.87
C LYS A 244 3.48 -19.27 6.08
N GLN A 245 2.94 -18.06 5.94
CA GLN A 245 2.23 -17.36 7.02
C GLN A 245 0.79 -17.85 7.26
N GLY A 246 0.31 -18.87 6.54
CA GLY A 246 -1.01 -19.48 6.75
C GLY A 246 -2.12 -18.89 5.88
N PHE A 247 -1.80 -18.01 4.93
CA PHE A 247 -2.79 -17.42 4.03
C PHE A 247 -2.92 -18.21 2.72
N ALA A 248 -4.09 -18.14 2.09
CA ALA A 248 -4.32 -18.65 0.74
C ALA A 248 -3.81 -20.10 0.52
N LEU A 249 -4.06 -20.98 1.49
CA LEU A 249 -3.63 -22.39 1.44
C LEU A 249 -4.40 -23.22 0.42
N ASP A 250 -5.50 -22.70 -0.10
CA ASP A 250 -6.29 -23.24 -1.21
C ASP A 250 -5.75 -22.80 -2.58
N TRP A 251 -4.88 -21.77 -2.65
CA TRP A 251 -4.33 -21.28 -3.92
C TRP A 251 -3.44 -22.34 -4.58
N GLY A 252 -3.75 -22.65 -5.84
CA GLY A 252 -3.00 -23.65 -6.62
C GLY A 252 -3.37 -25.10 -6.31
N LYS A 253 -4.44 -25.34 -5.54
CA LYS A 253 -5.03 -26.67 -5.34
C LYS A 253 -6.29 -26.83 -6.19
N ASP A 254 -6.60 -28.08 -6.57
CA ASP A 254 -7.89 -28.40 -7.17
C ASP A 254 -9.00 -28.13 -6.15
N LEU A 255 -9.93 -27.22 -6.48
CA LEU A 255 -11.08 -26.95 -5.63
C LEU A 255 -11.96 -28.21 -5.57
N PRO A 256 -12.48 -28.60 -4.38
CA PRO A 256 -13.45 -29.67 -4.30
C PRO A 256 -14.62 -29.34 -5.23
N LYS A 257 -15.01 -30.29 -6.08
CA LYS A 257 -16.21 -30.14 -6.93
C LYS A 257 -17.38 -29.80 -6.01
N GLN A 258 -17.88 -28.58 -6.10
CA GLN A 258 -19.09 -28.19 -5.39
C GLN A 258 -20.24 -29.00 -6.00
N ASN A 259 -20.98 -29.72 -5.17
CA ASN A 259 -22.34 -30.11 -5.52
C ASN A 259 -23.14 -28.80 -5.55
N ILE A 260 -23.27 -28.24 -6.74
CA ILE A 260 -24.17 -27.13 -7.00
C ILE A 260 -25.57 -27.73 -6.93
N GLU A 261 -26.27 -27.51 -5.81
CA GLU A 261 -27.73 -27.57 -5.74
C GLU A 261 -28.32 -26.24 -6.26
#